data_AF-A0A953X606-F1
#
_entry.id   AF-A0A953X606-F1
#
_cell.length_a   1.000
_cell.length_b   1.000
_cell.length_c   1.000
_cell.angle_alpha   90.00
_cell.angle_beta   90.00
_cell.angle_gamma   90.00
#
_symmetry.space_group_name_H-M   'P 1'
#
loop_
_entity.id
_entity.type
_entity.pdbx_description
1 polymer ?
#
loop_
_entity_poly.entity_id
_entity_poly.type
_entity_poly.pdbx_seq_one_letter_code
_entity_poly.pdbx_strand_id
1 'polypeptide(L)'
;MSHAYPLGQTLQDALKPEAKAARTIAEAEALANGFRVAELAIDWVNVTESEAEAMLAAGTGDAHGHLQRYEDETGHPVIAVSWWRLETAKAAPKRKAKAKKPEPEPAEAEAPDHTDDLYFRRGRTKPSRRRYVDPRQLDLFRQSKDKS
;
A
#
# COMPACT_ATOMS: atom_id res chain seq x y z
N MET A 1 3.95 12.54 7.18
CA MET A 1 4.88 11.46 6.78
C MET A 1 4.14 10.59 5.78
N SER A 2 4.71 10.32 4.60
CA SER A 2 4.08 9.45 3.60
C SER A 2 4.80 8.11 3.60
N HIS A 3 4.06 7.01 3.63
CA HIS A 3 4.65 5.69 3.46
C HIS A 3 5.06 5.48 2.00
N ALA A 4 6.25 4.92 1.80
CA ALA A 4 6.73 4.51 0.48
C ALA A 4 7.41 3.15 0.63
N TYR A 5 7.12 2.26 -0.31
CA TYR A 5 7.54 0.87 -0.26
C TYR A 5 8.63 0.63 -1.31
N PRO A 6 9.74 -0.03 -0.96
CA PRO A 6 10.81 -0.29 -1.90
C PRO A 6 10.37 -1.27 -2.98
N LEU A 7 10.99 -1.15 -4.16
CA LEU A 7 10.75 -2.04 -5.30
C LEU A 7 11.93 -3.00 -5.48
N GLY A 8 11.64 -4.27 -5.78
CA GLY A 8 12.66 -5.27 -6.10
C GLY A 8 12.09 -6.46 -6.86
N GLN A 9 12.96 -7.28 -7.47
CA GLN A 9 12.54 -8.62 -7.95
C GLN A 9 12.52 -9.63 -6.80
N THR A 10 13.44 -9.46 -5.86
CA THR A 10 13.54 -10.21 -4.61
C THR A 10 13.48 -9.27 -3.42
N LEU A 11 13.14 -9.81 -2.25
CA LEU A 11 13.14 -9.06 -0.99
C LEU A 11 14.50 -8.43 -0.69
N GLN A 12 15.58 -9.20 -0.91
CA GLN A 12 16.96 -8.75 -0.74
C GLN A 12 17.28 -7.54 -1.63
N ASP A 13 16.76 -7.50 -2.86
CA ASP A 13 16.95 -6.36 -3.75
C ASP A 13 16.18 -5.12 -3.28
N ALA A 14 14.98 -5.31 -2.74
CA ALA A 14 14.16 -4.22 -2.21
C ALA A 14 14.76 -3.61 -0.93
N LEU A 15 15.49 -4.39 -0.13
CA LEU A 15 16.14 -3.91 1.10
C LEU A 15 17.47 -3.17 0.86
N LYS A 16 17.96 -3.11 -0.38
CA LYS A 16 19.18 -2.35 -0.70
C LYS A 16 18.92 -0.85 -0.56
N PRO A 17 19.91 -0.06 -0.09
CA PRO A 17 19.75 1.39 0.07
C PRO A 17 19.51 2.14 -1.25
N GLU A 18 19.88 1.54 -2.39
CA GLU A 18 19.67 2.09 -3.74
C GLU A 18 18.28 1.77 -4.30
N ALA A 19 17.47 0.98 -3.60
CA ALA A 19 16.15 0.59 -4.06
C ALA A 19 15.23 1.81 -4.13
N LYS A 20 14.63 2.01 -5.30
CA LYS A 20 13.59 3.03 -5.46
C LYS A 20 12.39 2.66 -4.60
N ALA A 21 11.68 3.66 -4.10
CA ALA A 21 10.45 3.48 -3.33
C ALA A 21 9.26 4.18 -4.00
N ALA A 22 8.09 3.55 -3.91
CA ALA A 22 6.84 4.09 -4.45
C ALA A 22 5.71 3.96 -3.43
N ARG A 23 4.82 4.95 -3.40
CA ARG A 23 3.63 4.90 -2.54
C ARG A 23 2.48 4.13 -3.17
N THR A 24 2.33 4.25 -4.49
CA THR A 24 1.18 3.71 -5.24
C THR A 24 1.62 2.74 -6.33
N ILE A 25 0.70 1.91 -6.83
CA ILE A 25 0.98 1.05 -7.99
C ILE A 25 1.38 1.89 -9.21
N ALA A 26 0.73 3.04 -9.44
CA ALA A 26 1.02 3.89 -10.59
C ALA A 26 2.47 4.43 -10.56
N GLU A 27 2.90 4.90 -9.39
CA GLU A 27 4.30 5.30 -9.18
C GLU A 27 5.25 4.11 -9.30
N ALA A 28 4.87 2.96 -8.75
CA ALA A 28 5.69 1.76 -8.82
C ALA A 28 5.90 1.31 -10.28
N GLU A 29 4.83 1.32 -11.08
CA GLU A 29 4.87 0.99 -12.51
C GLU A 29 5.72 2.00 -13.30
N ALA A 30 5.68 3.29 -12.94
CA ALA A 30 6.55 4.31 -13.54
C ALA A 30 8.03 4.10 -13.22
N LEU A 31 8.37 3.57 -12.03
CA LEU A 31 9.75 3.32 -11.60
C LEU A 31 10.30 1.95 -12.01
N ALA A 32 9.43 1.01 -12.40
CA ALA A 32 9.76 -0.37 -12.68
C ALA A 32 10.55 -0.61 -13.99
N ASN A 33 10.82 0.41 -14.82
CA ASN A 33 11.76 0.38 -15.96
C ASN A 33 11.76 -0.94 -16.78
N GLY A 34 10.61 -1.37 -17.28
CA GLY A 34 10.48 -2.58 -18.12
C GLY A 34 10.13 -3.87 -17.36
N PHE A 35 10.06 -3.81 -16.02
CA PHE A 35 9.44 -4.83 -15.18
C PHE A 35 7.96 -4.50 -14.94
N ARG A 36 7.17 -5.54 -14.65
CA ARG A 36 5.77 -5.39 -14.26
C ARG A 36 5.68 -5.44 -12.74
N VAL A 37 4.95 -4.51 -12.13
CA VAL A 37 4.59 -4.60 -10.70
C VAL A 37 3.54 -5.69 -10.53
N ALA A 38 3.90 -6.76 -9.81
CA ALA A 38 3.03 -7.89 -9.55
C ALA A 38 2.02 -7.56 -8.45
N GLU A 39 2.52 -7.18 -7.28
CA GLU A 39 1.74 -6.88 -6.07
C GLU A 39 2.59 -6.16 -5.01
N LEU A 40 1.92 -5.59 -4.00
CA LEU A 40 2.53 -5.20 -2.73
C LEU A 40 2.61 -6.45 -1.85
N ALA A 41 3.81 -6.99 -1.65
CA ALA A 41 4.06 -8.17 -0.83
C ALA A 41 4.43 -7.77 0.60
N ILE A 42 4.13 -8.65 1.56
CA ILE A 42 4.57 -8.56 2.94
C ILE A 42 5.30 -9.85 3.27
N ASP A 43 6.61 -9.76 3.49
CA ASP A 43 7.44 -10.89 3.89
C ASP A 43 7.87 -10.75 5.35
N TRP A 44 7.92 -11.88 6.05
CA TRP A 44 8.28 -11.96 7.47
C TRP A 44 9.70 -12.50 7.57
N VAL A 45 10.60 -11.73 8.18
CA VAL A 45 12.01 -12.08 8.33
C VAL A 45 12.34 -12.20 9.81
N ASN A 46 12.72 -13.40 10.24
CA ASN A 46 13.29 -13.61 11.56
C ASN A 46 14.72 -13.08 11.55
N VAL A 47 15.02 -12.17 12.47
CA VAL A 47 16.31 -11.51 12.55
C VAL A 47 16.81 -11.54 13.99
N THR A 48 18.09 -11.26 14.19
CA THR A 48 18.62 -10.98 15.52
C THR A 48 18.25 -9.57 15.97
N GLU A 49 18.33 -9.29 17.28
CA GLU A 49 18.05 -7.95 17.82
C GLU A 49 18.91 -6.86 17.17
N SER A 50 20.21 -7.12 16.99
CA SER A 50 21.12 -6.19 16.34
C SER A 50 20.78 -5.93 14.88
N GLU A 51 20.30 -6.94 14.16
CA GLU A 51 19.88 -6.79 12.78
C GLU A 51 18.55 -6.04 12.67
N ALA A 52 17.61 -6.31 13.58
CA ALA A 52 16.34 -5.58 13.66
C ALA A 52 16.58 -4.07 13.85
N GLU A 53 17.45 -3.70 14.78
CA GLU A 53 17.83 -2.30 15.01
C GLU A 53 18.50 -1.68 13.79
N ALA A 54 19.44 -2.38 13.16
CA ALA A 54 20.13 -1.91 11.96
C ALA A 54 19.15 -1.69 10.79
N MET A 55 18.22 -2.61 10.58
CA MET A 55 17.19 -2.49 9.54
C MET A 55 16.24 -1.31 9.81
N LEU A 56 15.75 -1.17 11.04
CA LEU A 56 14.85 -0.09 11.41
C LEU A 56 15.53 1.29 11.35
N ALA A 57 16.80 1.38 11.72
CA ALA A 57 17.59 2.60 11.58
C ALA A 57 17.80 2.99 10.11
N ALA A 58 18.10 2.01 9.24
CA ALA A 58 18.26 2.22 7.80
C ALA A 58 16.94 2.58 7.09
N GLY A 59 15.80 2.12 7.61
CA GLY A 59 14.45 2.37 7.06
C GLY A 59 13.91 3.80 7.24
N THR A 60 14.78 4.75 7.62
CA THR A 60 14.43 6.17 7.82
C THR A 60 14.57 7.04 6.57
N GLY A 61 15.08 6.48 5.47
CA GLY A 61 15.23 7.17 4.17
C GLY A 61 13.93 7.32 3.36
N ASP A 62 14.05 7.39 2.03
CA ASP A 62 12.91 7.61 1.11
C ASP A 62 11.81 6.54 1.23
N ALA A 63 12.17 5.33 1.67
CA ALA A 63 11.24 4.24 1.96
C ALA A 63 10.79 4.29 3.43
N HIS A 64 9.94 5.24 3.81
CA HIS A 64 9.50 5.33 5.21
C HIS A 64 8.35 4.36 5.54
N GLY A 65 8.46 3.63 6.65
CA GLY A 65 7.40 2.79 7.22
C GLY A 65 7.10 1.48 6.48
N HIS A 66 8.06 1.00 5.69
CA HIS A 66 8.00 -0.31 5.05
C HIS A 66 8.42 -1.48 5.97
N LEU A 67 9.05 -1.17 7.11
CA LEU A 67 9.45 -2.12 8.13
C LEU A 67 8.58 -1.97 9.37
N GLN A 68 8.08 -3.09 9.88
CA GLN A 68 7.36 -3.16 11.15
C GLN A 68 7.97 -4.27 12.00
N ARG A 69 8.22 -3.96 13.28
CA ARG A 69 8.79 -4.90 14.23
C ARG A 69 7.68 -5.64 14.97
N TYR A 70 7.87 -6.95 15.06
CA TYR A 70 7.06 -7.91 15.79
C TYR A 70 7.96 -8.81 16.62
N GLU A 71 7.34 -9.67 17.40
CA GLU A 71 7.99 -10.72 18.19
C GLU A 71 7.34 -12.06 17.85
N ASP A 72 8.14 -13.11 17.79
CA ASP A 72 7.62 -14.48 17.65
C ASP A 72 7.14 -15.06 19.00
N GLU A 73 6.65 -16.30 18.98
CA GLU A 73 6.17 -17.00 20.17
C GLU A 73 7.26 -17.21 21.23
N THR A 74 8.53 -17.09 20.85
CA THR A 74 9.70 -17.25 21.71
C THR A 74 10.32 -15.92 22.15
N GLY A 75 9.76 -14.78 21.72
CA GLY A 75 10.24 -13.44 22.03
C GLY A 75 11.42 -12.97 21.16
N HIS A 76 11.72 -13.66 20.05
CA HIS A 76 12.70 -13.19 19.08
C HIS A 76 12.09 -12.16 18.12
N PRO A 77 12.86 -11.14 17.69
CA PRO A 77 12.33 -10.10 16.82
C PRO A 77 12.09 -10.63 15.40
N VAL A 78 10.91 -10.29 14.88
CA VAL A 78 10.48 -10.58 13.52
C VAL A 78 10.17 -9.27 12.83
N ILE A 79 10.72 -9.05 11.63
CA ILE A 79 10.45 -7.86 10.85
C ILE A 79 9.47 -8.22 9.72
N ALA A 80 8.33 -7.52 9.69
CA ALA A 80 7.45 -7.53 8.53
C ALA A 80 7.92 -6.45 7.54
N VAL A 81 8.29 -6.88 6.33
CA VAL A 81 8.78 -6.02 5.25
C VAL A 81 7.70 -5.89 4.19
N SER A 82 7.19 -4.68 3.99
CA SER A 82 6.23 -4.35 2.93
C SER A 82 6.96 -3.81 1.69
N TRP A 83 6.85 -4.46 0.55
CA TRP A 83 7.61 -4.09 -0.65
C TRP A 83 6.86 -4.39 -1.95
N TRP A 84 7.16 -3.66 -3.03
CA TRP A 84 6.60 -3.92 -4.36
C TRP A 84 7.39 -5.01 -5.06
N ARG A 85 6.71 -6.13 -5.36
CA ARG A 85 7.31 -7.23 -6.09
C ARG A 85 7.27 -6.97 -7.60
N LEU A 86 8.43 -7.02 -8.23
CA LEU A 86 8.61 -6.89 -9.67
C LEU A 86 8.72 -8.26 -10.34
N GLU A 87 8.02 -8.43 -11.45
CA GLU A 87 8.09 -9.59 -12.33
C GLU A 87 8.60 -9.19 -13.72
N THR A 88 9.28 -10.10 -14.40
CA THR A 88 9.62 -9.90 -15.82
C THR A 88 8.33 -9.83 -16.66
N ALA A 89 8.24 -8.87 -17.57
CA ALA A 89 7.03 -8.63 -18.37
C ALA A 89 6.58 -9.83 -19.23
N LYS A 90 7.43 -10.86 -19.39
CA LYS A 90 7.15 -12.09 -20.15
C LYS A 90 6.39 -13.16 -19.34
N ALA A 91 6.27 -13.00 -18.03
CA ALA A 91 5.52 -13.92 -17.17
C ALA A 91 4.07 -13.45 -17.00
N ALA A 92 3.16 -13.96 -17.82
CA ALA A 92 1.72 -13.86 -17.53
C ALA A 92 1.36 -14.88 -16.42
N PRO A 93 0.77 -14.48 -15.28
CA PRO A 93 0.61 -15.37 -14.12
C PRO A 93 -0.73 -16.12 -14.13
N LYS A 94 -0.72 -17.40 -13.72
CA LYS A 94 -1.90 -18.10 -13.19
C LYS A 94 -2.10 -17.66 -11.73
N ARG A 95 -3.04 -16.76 -11.47
CA ARG A 95 -3.41 -16.37 -10.10
C ARG A 95 -4.38 -17.39 -9.50
N LYS A 96 -4.00 -17.96 -8.35
CA LYS A 96 -4.90 -18.74 -7.49
C LYS A 96 -5.83 -17.76 -6.75
N ALA A 97 -7.14 -17.95 -6.89
CA ALA A 97 -8.16 -17.13 -6.26
C ALA A 97 -8.09 -17.26 -4.73
N LYS A 98 -8.01 -16.13 -4.00
CA LYS A 98 -8.30 -16.09 -2.55
C LYS A 98 -9.81 -15.88 -2.35
N ALA A 99 -10.33 -16.56 -1.33
CA ALA A 99 -11.75 -16.74 -1.04
C ALA A 99 -12.50 -15.43 -0.70
N LYS A 100 -13.79 -15.42 -1.05
CA LYS A 100 -14.76 -14.34 -0.85
C LYS A 100 -14.92 -13.94 0.62
N LYS A 101 -15.01 -12.64 0.90
CA LYS A 101 -15.55 -12.06 2.14
C LYS A 101 -17.07 -11.84 1.95
N PRO A 102 -17.92 -12.05 2.97
CA PRO A 102 -19.38 -11.92 2.84
C PRO A 102 -19.83 -10.46 2.70
N GLU A 103 -20.92 -10.27 1.93
CA GLU A 103 -21.58 -8.99 1.64
C GLU A 103 -22.33 -8.44 2.88
N PRO A 104 -22.36 -7.10 3.09
CA PRO A 104 -23.25 -6.47 4.05
C PRO A 104 -24.64 -6.17 3.44
N GLU A 105 -25.71 -6.41 4.22
CA GLU A 105 -27.10 -6.11 3.89
C GLU A 105 -27.41 -4.59 3.89
N PRO A 106 -28.39 -4.11 3.10
CA PRO A 106 -28.72 -2.69 2.97
C PRO A 106 -29.54 -2.15 4.15
N ALA A 107 -29.19 -0.95 4.64
CA ALA A 107 -29.92 -0.23 5.68
C ALA A 107 -31.20 0.46 5.11
N GLU A 108 -32.29 0.37 5.87
CA GLU A 108 -33.57 1.01 5.59
C GLU A 108 -33.49 2.54 5.75
N ALA A 109 -34.24 3.25 4.90
CA ALA A 109 -34.26 4.71 4.83
C ALA A 109 -35.24 5.31 5.85
N GLU A 110 -34.74 6.13 6.77
CA GLU A 110 -35.56 7.02 7.60
C GLU A 110 -35.62 8.43 7.00
N ALA A 111 -36.79 9.04 7.06
CA ALA A 111 -37.15 10.32 6.45
C ALA A 111 -36.35 11.50 7.04
N PRO A 112 -36.11 12.57 6.25
CA PRO A 112 -35.25 13.67 6.67
C PRO A 112 -35.93 14.57 7.72
N ASP A 113 -35.44 14.55 8.95
CA ASP A 113 -35.71 15.61 9.93
C ASP A 113 -34.88 16.84 9.55
N HIS A 114 -35.54 17.85 8.95
CA HIS A 114 -34.93 19.08 8.46
C HIS A 114 -34.78 20.11 9.59
N THR A 115 -34.14 19.71 10.68
CA THR A 115 -33.87 20.54 11.86
C THR A 115 -32.45 21.11 11.89
N ASP A 116 -31.77 21.24 10.74
CA ASP A 116 -30.36 21.68 10.72
C ASP A 116 -30.01 22.76 9.67
N ASP A 117 -31.01 23.35 9.00
CA ASP A 117 -30.77 24.35 7.94
C ASP A 117 -30.42 25.78 8.46
N LEU A 118 -30.17 25.93 9.76
CA LEU A 118 -29.64 27.17 10.33
C LEU A 118 -28.13 27.15 10.57
N TYR A 119 -27.49 25.97 10.62
CA TYR A 119 -26.04 25.84 10.81
C TYR A 119 -25.25 25.71 9.51
N PHE A 120 -25.90 25.42 8.37
CA PHE A 120 -25.27 25.40 7.04
C PHE A 120 -25.50 26.67 6.24
N ARG A 121 -25.41 27.84 6.88
CA ARG A 121 -25.21 29.09 6.12
C ARG A 121 -23.85 28.99 5.43
N ARG A 122 -23.87 28.64 4.14
CA ARG A 122 -22.70 28.55 3.25
C ARG A 122 -21.91 29.85 3.30
N GLY A 123 -20.90 29.90 4.15
CA GLY A 123 -19.78 30.82 4.01
C GLY A 123 -19.21 30.64 2.60
N ARG A 124 -19.06 31.74 1.88
CA ARG A 124 -18.57 31.85 0.50
C ARG A 124 -17.31 30.98 0.30
N THR A 125 -17.45 29.78 -0.24
CA THR A 125 -16.30 28.93 -0.56
C THR A 125 -15.66 29.44 -1.86
N LYS A 126 -14.44 29.95 -1.76
CA LYS A 126 -13.61 30.31 -2.93
C LYS A 126 -13.42 29.02 -3.75
N PRO A 127 -13.57 29.04 -5.10
CA PRO A 127 -13.34 27.83 -5.88
C PRO A 127 -11.87 27.42 -5.72
N SER A 128 -11.65 26.35 -4.95
CA SER A 128 -10.35 25.70 -4.86
C SER A 128 -9.98 25.18 -6.24
N ARG A 129 -8.77 25.48 -6.70
CA ARG A 129 -8.25 24.88 -7.95
C ARG A 129 -8.26 23.37 -7.76
N ARG A 130 -9.12 22.67 -8.50
CA ARG A 130 -9.09 21.20 -8.60
C ARG A 130 -7.74 20.81 -9.18
N ARG A 131 -6.81 20.39 -8.32
CA ARG A 131 -5.62 19.65 -8.78
C ARG A 131 -6.11 18.38 -9.43
N TYR A 132 -5.45 17.96 -10.51
CA TYR A 132 -5.69 16.64 -11.08
C TYR A 132 -5.37 15.60 -10.00
N VAL A 133 -6.41 14.91 -9.52
CA VAL A 133 -6.29 13.81 -8.57
C VAL A 133 -6.32 12.55 -9.42
N ASP A 134 -5.22 11.82 -9.45
CA ASP A 134 -5.19 10.53 -10.13
C ASP A 134 -6.18 9.59 -9.41
N PRO A 135 -7.16 9.01 -10.12
CA PRO A 135 -8.13 8.09 -9.53
C PRO A 135 -7.49 6.84 -8.87
N ARG A 136 -6.22 6.55 -9.14
CA ARG A 136 -5.46 5.44 -8.56
C ARG A 136 -4.58 5.81 -7.37
N GLN A 137 -4.75 7.01 -6.79
CA GLN A 137 -3.94 7.46 -5.65
C GLN A 137 -3.97 6.54 -4.41
N LEU A 138 -5.05 5.76 -4.23
CA LEU A 138 -5.19 4.78 -3.14
C LEU A 138 -5.20 3.34 -3.66
N ASP A 139 -4.89 3.13 -4.94
CA ASP A 139 -4.85 1.81 -5.54
C ASP A 139 -3.53 1.12 -5.15
N LEU A 140 -3.56 0.51 -3.97
CA LEU A 140 -2.50 -0.38 -3.46
C LEU A 140 -2.68 -1.82 -3.95
N PHE A 141 -3.84 -2.15 -4.54
CA PHE A 141 -4.22 -3.51 -4.93
C PHE A 141 -4.99 -3.50 -6.25
N ARG A 142 -4.47 -4.18 -7.28
CA ARG A 142 -5.20 -4.35 -8.55
C ARG A 142 -6.64 -4.82 -8.28
N GLN A 143 -7.62 -4.02 -8.66
CA GLN A 143 -9.02 -4.43 -8.68
C GLN A 143 -9.12 -5.71 -9.51
N SER A 144 -9.68 -6.77 -8.93
CA SER A 144 -10.04 -7.96 -9.69
C SER A 144 -11.01 -7.50 -10.77
N LYS A 145 -10.58 -7.58 -12.03
CA LYS A 145 -11.47 -7.37 -13.16
C LYS A 145 -12.44 -8.54 -13.13
N ASP A 146 -13.56 -8.36 -12.43
CA ASP A 146 -14.67 -9.30 -12.48
C ASP A 146 -15.07 -9.38 -13.96
N LYS A 147 -14.79 -10.54 -14.55
CA LYS A 147 -15.27 -10.87 -15.88
C LYS A 147 -16.78 -11.00 -15.77
N SER A 148 -17.52 -9.96 -16.17
CA SER A 148 -18.89 -10.12 -16.65
C SER A 148 -18.88 -10.93 -17.95
#